data_AF-A0A349LZ28-F1
#
_entry.id   AF-A0A349LZ28-F1
#
_cell.length_a   1.000
_cell.length_b   1.000
_cell.length_c   1.000
_cell.angle_alpha   90.00
_cell.angle_beta   90.00
_cell.angle_gamma   90.00
#
_symmetry.space_group_name_H-M   'P 1'
#
loop_
_entity.id
_entity.type
_entity.pdbx_description
1 polymer ?
#
loop_
_entity_poly.entity_id
_entity_poly.type
_entity_poly.pdbx_seq_one_letter_code
_entity_poly.pdbx_strand_id
1 'polypeptide(L)'
;LAVQVANEMRDHSADGACFVSLVSIRDPKLVVPAISEALGIQESGTQPIIEQVKSALREKSFLLLLDNFEQVVQAAPCIEELLAACPNLNIMVTSRAVLHLQAEHEFHVAPLSLPELKLLPATDRLTQYASVALFVQRAQAILPTFQVTQHNARAIAEICICLDGLPLALELAAARIKLLPPQALLTRLSQKLQLLKSAKQLLPAKQQTLYNTITWSYDLLDAQEKWLFRQLSPFAGGCTLDAAETILSKREERTIDILETLASLLDKSLIQQVEQAGGEPRFMMLETIREYALDCLRVQGEMAQAQHDIAMYYLAFVEKAEPYLKGAQQVEWLALLELEVENLRAALQWLVENGEATHALRFCEAFGKFCGLRGYWTEEQRWLKTVLALPQTPESARVRALVLRRAGHLAYRLRDLVSARALQEESVKLSRELADQQNLAGALSGLAWILYRQNNAASAFPLLSECVLVARASGDKWT
;
A
#
# COMPACT_ATOMS: atom_id res chain seq x y z
N LEU A 1 -15.68 -1.74 9.33
CA LEU A 1 -16.61 -2.85 9.64
C LEU A 1 -15.84 -4.13 9.96
N ALA A 2 -15.07 -4.68 9.01
CA ALA A 2 -14.34 -5.92 9.22
C ALA A 2 -13.40 -5.89 10.44
N VAL A 3 -12.67 -4.79 10.65
CA VAL A 3 -11.84 -4.58 11.85
C VAL A 3 -12.66 -4.61 13.15
N GLN A 4 -13.86 -4.03 13.15
CA GLN A 4 -14.74 -4.06 14.32
C GLN A 4 -15.24 -5.46 14.62
N VAL A 5 -15.65 -6.21 13.58
CA VAL A 5 -16.04 -7.62 13.71
C VAL A 5 -14.87 -8.44 14.27
N ALA A 6 -13.65 -8.24 13.76
CA ALA A 6 -12.48 -8.92 14.27
C ALA A 6 -12.20 -8.59 15.75
N ASN A 7 -12.45 -7.35 16.18
CA ASN A 7 -12.32 -6.94 17.58
C ASN A 7 -13.36 -7.61 18.49
N GLU A 8 -14.61 -7.73 18.04
CA GLU A 8 -15.69 -8.41 18.78
C GLU A 8 -15.51 -9.94 18.80
N MET A 9 -14.89 -10.50 17.76
CA MET A 9 -14.62 -11.94 17.62
C MET A 9 -13.33 -12.39 18.32
N ARG A 10 -12.60 -11.49 19.00
CA ARG A 10 -11.37 -11.85 19.72
C ARG A 10 -11.59 -12.97 20.74
N ASP A 11 -12.71 -12.94 21.46
CA ASP A 11 -13.03 -13.96 22.47
C ASP A 11 -13.38 -15.32 21.87
N HIS A 12 -13.73 -15.36 20.58
CA HIS A 12 -14.07 -16.59 19.85
C HIS A 12 -12.88 -17.18 19.08
N SER A 13 -11.82 -16.40 18.87
CA SER A 13 -10.59 -16.82 18.18
C SER A 13 -9.49 -16.97 19.22
N ALA A 14 -9.43 -18.15 19.87
CA ALA A 14 -8.54 -18.41 21.00
C ALA A 14 -7.06 -18.09 20.72
N ASP A 15 -6.63 -18.23 19.46
CA ASP A 15 -5.26 -17.99 19.04
C ASP A 15 -5.03 -16.59 18.41
N GLY A 16 -6.09 -15.78 18.28
CA GLY A 16 -6.03 -14.39 17.84
C GLY A 16 -6.59 -14.10 16.45
N ALA A 17 -6.38 -12.86 16.00
CA ALA A 17 -6.79 -12.38 14.69
C ALA A 17 -5.66 -11.57 14.04
N CYS A 18 -5.55 -11.65 12.70
CA CYS A 18 -4.54 -10.93 11.92
C CYS A 18 -5.20 -10.13 10.79
N PHE A 19 -4.80 -8.87 10.63
CA PHE A 19 -5.21 -8.00 9.54
C PHE A 19 -4.13 -7.94 8.47
N VAL A 20 -4.51 -8.17 7.22
CA VAL A 20 -3.62 -8.11 6.05
C VAL A 20 -4.19 -7.09 5.06
N SER A 21 -3.51 -5.95 4.94
CA SER A 21 -3.78 -4.99 3.87
C SER A 21 -3.24 -5.55 2.55
N LEU A 22 -4.11 -5.74 1.57
CA LEU A 22 -3.68 -6.09 0.21
C LEU A 22 -3.62 -4.87 -0.70
N VAL A 23 -3.84 -3.65 -0.19
CA VAL A 23 -4.00 -2.40 -0.97
C VAL A 23 -2.91 -2.19 -2.02
N SER A 24 -1.64 -2.41 -1.69
CA SER A 24 -0.52 -2.22 -2.62
C SER A 24 -0.15 -3.47 -3.42
N ILE A 25 -0.86 -4.59 -3.22
CA ILE A 25 -0.51 -5.89 -3.81
C ILE A 25 -1.30 -6.12 -5.09
N ARG A 26 -0.60 -6.21 -6.21
CA ARG A 26 -1.18 -6.46 -7.54
C ARG A 26 -0.94 -7.85 -8.10
N ASP A 27 0.02 -8.58 -7.54
CA ASP A 27 0.30 -9.95 -7.98
C ASP A 27 -0.30 -10.95 -6.98
N PRO A 28 -1.20 -11.82 -7.44
CA PRO A 28 -1.75 -12.93 -6.67
C PRO A 28 -0.71 -13.75 -5.89
N LYS A 29 0.51 -13.90 -6.44
CA LYS A 29 1.58 -14.69 -5.81
C LYS A 29 2.14 -14.07 -4.53
N LEU A 30 1.93 -12.76 -4.31
CA LEU A 30 2.39 -12.05 -3.12
C LEU A 30 1.38 -12.08 -1.96
N VAL A 31 0.17 -12.63 -2.17
CA VAL A 31 -0.84 -12.73 -1.11
C VAL A 31 -0.38 -13.64 0.03
N VAL A 32 0.15 -14.84 -0.26
CA VAL A 32 0.64 -15.76 0.79
C VAL A 32 1.85 -15.19 1.53
N PRO A 33 2.86 -14.58 0.86
CA PRO A 33 3.90 -13.82 1.54
C PRO A 33 3.38 -12.72 2.48
N ALA A 34 2.39 -11.93 2.05
CA ALA A 34 1.81 -10.88 2.91
C ALA A 34 1.08 -11.45 4.13
N ILE A 35 0.41 -12.60 3.98
CA ILE A 35 -0.18 -13.33 5.12
C ILE A 35 0.92 -13.82 6.07
N SER A 36 1.98 -14.42 5.54
CA SER A 36 3.12 -14.90 6.33
C SER A 36 3.77 -13.78 7.14
N GLU A 37 4.00 -12.63 6.49
CA GLU A 37 4.53 -11.40 7.08
C GLU A 37 3.65 -10.92 8.24
N ALA A 38 2.35 -10.77 8.01
CA ALA A 38 1.42 -10.29 9.01
C ALA A 38 1.26 -11.25 10.21
N LEU A 39 1.52 -12.55 10.00
CA LEU A 39 1.58 -13.57 11.05
C LEU A 39 2.96 -13.66 11.75
N GLY A 40 3.96 -12.91 11.31
CA GLY A 40 5.33 -12.97 11.82
C GLY A 40 6.07 -14.27 11.46
N ILE A 41 5.60 -14.99 10.44
CA ILE A 41 6.22 -16.24 9.97
C ILE A 41 7.38 -15.87 9.04
N GLN A 42 8.58 -16.23 9.46
CA GLN A 42 9.80 -16.02 8.69
C GLN A 42 9.93 -17.08 7.61
N GLU A 43 10.08 -16.64 6.36
CA GLU A 43 10.24 -17.53 5.22
C GLU A 43 11.51 -18.38 5.39
N SER A 44 11.36 -19.70 5.40
CA SER A 44 12.49 -20.63 5.33
C SER A 44 12.64 -21.20 3.93
N GLY A 45 13.85 -21.17 3.35
CA GLY A 45 14.13 -21.72 2.01
C GLY A 45 14.08 -23.26 1.94
N THR A 46 13.54 -23.93 2.96
CA THR A 46 13.43 -25.38 3.09
C THR A 46 12.08 -25.93 2.64
N GLN A 47 11.02 -25.13 2.71
CA GLN A 47 9.65 -25.52 2.33
C GLN A 47 8.95 -24.34 1.65
N PRO A 48 7.97 -24.57 0.76
CA PRO A 48 7.15 -23.50 0.22
C PRO A 48 6.47 -22.68 1.33
N ILE A 49 6.39 -21.37 1.17
CA ILE A 49 5.83 -20.46 2.19
C ILE A 49 4.39 -20.84 2.59
N ILE A 50 3.59 -21.32 1.63
CA ILE A 50 2.22 -21.77 1.90
C ILE A 50 2.18 -22.96 2.87
N GLU A 51 3.14 -23.89 2.81
CA GLU A 51 3.23 -25.00 3.76
C GLU A 51 3.62 -24.53 5.16
N GLN A 52 4.43 -23.48 5.26
CA GLN A 52 4.80 -22.87 6.54
C GLN A 52 3.59 -22.19 7.18
N VAL A 53 2.81 -21.44 6.41
CA VAL A 53 1.56 -20.84 6.86
C VAL A 53 0.55 -21.91 7.30
N LYS A 54 0.38 -22.99 6.51
CA LYS A 54 -0.47 -24.13 6.90
C LYS A 54 -0.02 -24.73 8.22
N SER A 55 1.26 -25.02 8.37
CA SER A 55 1.81 -25.61 9.60
C SER A 55 1.57 -24.71 10.82
N ALA A 56 1.72 -23.39 10.66
CA ALA A 56 1.54 -22.42 11.73
C ALA A 56 0.08 -22.26 12.18
N LEU A 57 -0.89 -22.47 11.27
CA LEU A 57 -2.32 -22.26 11.52
C LEU A 57 -3.11 -23.56 11.73
N ARG A 58 -2.56 -24.73 11.38
CA ARG A 58 -3.29 -26.02 11.34
C ARG A 58 -4.05 -26.35 12.62
N GLU A 59 -3.42 -26.13 13.77
CA GLU A 59 -4.00 -26.48 15.08
C GLU A 59 -4.64 -25.27 15.79
N LYS A 60 -4.60 -24.08 15.18
CA LYS A 60 -5.03 -22.82 15.80
C LYS A 60 -6.44 -22.42 15.40
N SER A 61 -7.21 -21.93 16.36
CA SER A 61 -8.48 -21.24 16.14
C SER A 61 -8.22 -19.76 15.88
N PHE A 62 -8.08 -19.40 14.61
CA PHE A 62 -7.54 -18.11 14.18
C PHE A 62 -8.46 -17.41 13.17
N LEU A 63 -8.51 -16.07 13.24
CA LEU A 63 -9.25 -15.24 12.27
C LEU A 63 -8.27 -14.45 11.38
N LEU A 64 -8.31 -14.69 10.08
CA LEU A 64 -7.54 -13.93 9.09
C LEU A 64 -8.44 -12.94 8.37
N LEU A 65 -8.14 -11.65 8.47
CA LEU A 65 -8.85 -10.58 7.77
C LEU A 65 -8.01 -10.10 6.58
N LEU A 66 -8.50 -10.35 5.36
CA LEU A 66 -7.89 -9.92 4.11
C LEU A 66 -8.68 -8.74 3.54
N ASP A 67 -8.05 -7.57 3.48
CA ASP A 67 -8.68 -6.34 3.01
C ASP A 67 -8.31 -6.03 1.55
N ASN A 68 -9.25 -5.52 0.75
CA ASN A 68 -9.08 -5.13 -0.65
C ASN A 68 -8.68 -6.26 -1.62
N PHE A 69 -9.37 -7.41 -1.55
CA PHE A 69 -9.02 -8.58 -2.37
C PHE A 69 -9.39 -8.44 -3.86
N GLU A 70 -10.21 -7.45 -4.25
CA GLU A 70 -10.71 -7.27 -5.64
C GLU A 70 -9.61 -7.16 -6.71
N GLN A 71 -8.40 -6.74 -6.34
CA GLN A 71 -7.27 -6.61 -7.27
C GLN A 71 -6.45 -7.90 -7.45
N VAL A 72 -6.64 -8.88 -6.57
CA VAL A 72 -5.91 -10.16 -6.56
C VAL A 72 -6.86 -11.35 -6.48
N VAL A 73 -8.05 -11.24 -7.08
CA VAL A 73 -9.06 -12.32 -7.09
C VAL A 73 -8.48 -13.64 -7.63
N GLN A 74 -7.48 -13.60 -8.52
CA GLN A 74 -6.81 -14.81 -9.01
C GLN A 74 -6.01 -15.56 -7.93
N ALA A 75 -5.81 -14.97 -6.74
CA ALA A 75 -5.23 -15.64 -5.58
C ALA A 75 -6.24 -16.51 -4.82
N ALA A 76 -7.55 -16.43 -5.12
CA ALA A 76 -8.58 -17.17 -4.41
C ALA A 76 -8.29 -18.69 -4.21
N PRO A 77 -7.69 -19.42 -5.17
CA PRO A 77 -7.35 -20.83 -4.96
C PRO A 77 -6.40 -21.10 -3.77
N CYS A 78 -5.50 -20.15 -3.43
CA CYS A 78 -4.62 -20.34 -2.27
C CYS A 78 -5.39 -20.23 -0.94
N ILE A 79 -6.50 -19.48 -0.93
CA ILE A 79 -7.39 -19.36 0.22
C ILE A 79 -8.13 -20.68 0.45
N GLU A 80 -8.63 -21.32 -0.61
CA GLU A 80 -9.22 -22.67 -0.52
C GLU A 80 -8.21 -23.69 0.01
N GLU A 81 -6.97 -23.63 -0.47
CA GLU A 81 -5.90 -24.52 -0.03
C GLU A 81 -5.57 -24.36 1.47
N LEU A 82 -5.60 -23.12 1.99
CA LEU A 82 -5.43 -22.84 3.42
C LEU A 82 -6.60 -23.35 4.26
N LEU A 83 -7.83 -23.09 3.83
CA LEU A 83 -9.05 -23.54 4.52
C LEU A 83 -9.13 -25.07 4.57
N ALA A 84 -8.75 -25.75 3.49
CA ALA A 84 -8.73 -27.21 3.44
C ALA A 84 -7.68 -27.82 4.40
N ALA A 85 -6.57 -27.11 4.63
CA ALA A 85 -5.47 -27.59 5.49
C ALA A 85 -5.61 -27.21 6.97
N CYS A 86 -6.41 -26.17 7.29
CA CYS A 86 -6.54 -25.60 8.63
C CYS A 86 -8.02 -25.58 9.06
N PRO A 87 -8.51 -26.65 9.73
CA PRO A 87 -9.94 -26.81 9.99
C PRO A 87 -10.55 -25.77 10.93
N ASN A 88 -9.73 -25.09 11.75
CA ASN A 88 -10.16 -24.07 12.72
C ASN A 88 -9.87 -22.63 12.23
N LEU A 89 -9.46 -22.46 10.97
CA LEU A 89 -9.17 -21.15 10.39
C LEU A 89 -10.44 -20.52 9.83
N ASN A 90 -10.76 -19.32 10.29
CA ASN A 90 -11.78 -18.47 9.69
C ASN A 90 -11.11 -17.36 8.89
N ILE A 91 -11.60 -17.11 7.67
CA ILE A 91 -11.08 -16.05 6.80
C ILE A 91 -12.23 -15.09 6.47
N MET A 92 -12.05 -13.82 6.82
CA MET A 92 -12.94 -12.73 6.44
C MET A 92 -12.27 -11.93 5.34
N VAL A 93 -12.91 -11.85 4.18
CA VAL A 93 -12.40 -11.11 3.02
C VAL A 93 -13.28 -9.90 2.77
N THR A 94 -12.67 -8.72 2.59
CA THR A 94 -13.36 -7.57 2.00
C THR A 94 -13.03 -7.50 0.52
N SER A 95 -14.06 -7.41 -0.32
CA SER A 95 -13.88 -7.26 -1.75
C SER A 95 -15.08 -6.62 -2.43
N ARG A 96 -14.82 -5.96 -3.56
CA ARG A 96 -15.85 -5.49 -4.50
C ARG A 96 -16.30 -6.59 -5.49
N ALA A 97 -15.60 -7.72 -5.54
CA ALA A 97 -15.89 -8.86 -6.40
C ALA A 97 -16.05 -10.14 -5.56
N VAL A 98 -16.89 -11.05 -6.02
CA VAL A 98 -17.04 -12.38 -5.42
C VAL A 98 -15.83 -13.23 -5.78
N LEU A 99 -15.32 -14.04 -4.86
CA LEU A 99 -14.12 -14.87 -5.09
C LEU A 99 -14.45 -16.19 -5.78
N HIS A 100 -15.73 -16.61 -5.75
CA HIS A 100 -16.28 -17.84 -6.30
C HIS A 100 -15.69 -19.11 -5.67
N LEU A 101 -15.50 -19.10 -4.34
CA LEU A 101 -14.99 -20.26 -3.59
C LEU A 101 -16.12 -21.18 -3.13
N GLN A 102 -15.83 -22.47 -2.96
CA GLN A 102 -16.82 -23.44 -2.47
C GLN A 102 -17.29 -23.15 -1.03
N ALA A 103 -16.37 -22.67 -0.18
CA ALA A 103 -16.66 -22.33 1.22
C ALA A 103 -17.13 -20.88 1.43
N GLU A 104 -17.37 -20.13 0.35
CA GLU A 104 -17.69 -18.71 0.40
C GLU A 104 -19.08 -18.46 0.98
N HIS A 105 -19.15 -17.55 1.95
CA HIS A 105 -20.40 -17.04 2.50
C HIS A 105 -20.44 -15.53 2.27
N GLU A 106 -21.26 -15.09 1.32
CA GLU A 106 -21.38 -13.69 0.96
C GLU A 106 -22.22 -12.92 1.99
N PHE A 107 -21.62 -11.88 2.59
CA PHE A 107 -22.34 -10.93 3.41
C PHE A 107 -22.41 -9.57 2.71
N HIS A 108 -23.58 -9.26 2.13
CA HIS A 108 -23.80 -7.96 1.50
C HIS A 108 -23.96 -6.87 2.56
N VAL A 109 -22.99 -5.95 2.63
CA VAL A 109 -23.07 -4.76 3.48
C VAL A 109 -24.10 -3.79 2.89
N ALA A 110 -25.27 -3.70 3.51
CA ALA A 110 -26.31 -2.75 3.13
C ALA A 110 -25.92 -1.31 3.52
N PRO A 111 -26.38 -0.28 2.78
CA PRO A 111 -26.31 1.11 3.23
C PRO A 111 -27.03 1.32 4.56
N LEU A 112 -26.80 2.46 5.19
CA LEU A 112 -27.46 2.79 6.45
C LEU A 112 -28.96 2.97 6.25
N SER A 113 -29.74 2.62 7.27
CA SER A 113 -31.20 2.74 7.24
C SER A 113 -31.62 4.18 7.01
N LEU A 114 -32.55 4.37 6.06
CA LEU A 114 -33.05 5.66 5.62
C LEU A 114 -34.44 5.95 6.22
N PRO A 115 -34.74 7.22 6.56
CA PRO A 115 -36.08 7.62 6.96
C PRO A 115 -37.06 7.69 5.77
N GLU A 116 -38.34 7.47 6.02
CA GLU A 116 -39.39 7.65 5.00
C GLU A 116 -39.93 9.09 5.00
N LEU A 117 -39.79 9.82 3.87
CA LEU A 117 -40.19 11.23 3.77
C LEU A 117 -41.69 11.47 3.93
N LYS A 118 -42.53 10.48 3.58
CA LYS A 118 -44.00 10.60 3.68
C LYS A 118 -44.48 10.52 5.14
N LEU A 119 -43.67 9.94 6.03
CA LEU A 119 -43.99 9.66 7.43
C LEU A 119 -42.79 10.01 8.31
N LEU A 120 -42.33 11.26 8.24
CA LEU A 120 -41.23 11.71 9.10
C LEU A 120 -41.67 11.64 10.57
N PRO A 121 -41.00 10.85 11.42
CA PRO A 121 -41.34 10.78 12.82
C PRO A 121 -40.85 12.03 13.56
N ALA A 122 -41.23 12.16 14.84
CA ALA A 122 -40.68 13.20 15.70
C ALA A 122 -39.14 13.17 15.72
N THR A 123 -38.50 14.31 15.99
CA THR A 123 -37.04 14.50 15.93
C THR A 123 -36.25 13.42 16.67
N ASP A 124 -36.72 12.99 17.84
CA ASP A 124 -36.05 12.00 18.69
C ASP A 124 -36.03 10.59 18.08
N ARG A 125 -37.02 10.27 17.24
CA ARG A 125 -37.08 9.02 16.47
C ARG A 125 -36.32 9.14 15.15
N LEU A 126 -36.20 10.34 14.59
CA LEU A 126 -35.46 10.56 13.36
C LEU A 126 -33.96 10.30 13.56
N THR A 127 -33.40 10.68 14.71
CA THR A 127 -31.99 10.40 15.07
C THR A 127 -31.69 8.93 15.32
N GLN A 128 -32.71 8.06 15.41
CA GLN A 128 -32.52 6.60 15.55
C GLN A 128 -32.23 5.92 14.20
N TYR A 129 -32.52 6.57 13.08
CA TYR A 129 -32.11 6.08 11.76
C TYR A 129 -30.60 6.20 11.62
N ALA A 130 -29.92 5.12 11.23
CA ALA A 130 -28.47 5.05 11.25
C ALA A 130 -27.82 6.10 10.31
N SER A 131 -28.47 6.43 9.18
CA SER A 131 -27.98 7.48 8.27
C SER A 131 -28.00 8.86 8.91
N VAL A 132 -29.08 9.17 9.65
CA VAL A 132 -29.26 10.45 10.33
C VAL A 132 -28.33 10.54 11.53
N ALA A 133 -28.24 9.46 12.32
CA ALA A 133 -27.33 9.36 13.46
C ALA A 133 -25.89 9.65 13.02
N LEU A 134 -25.43 9.01 11.94
CA LEU A 134 -24.09 9.25 11.40
C LEU A 134 -23.91 10.69 10.91
N PHE A 135 -24.86 11.23 10.15
CA PHE A 135 -24.79 12.61 9.67
C PHE A 135 -24.68 13.60 10.82
N VAL A 136 -25.51 13.44 11.86
CA VAL A 136 -25.51 14.29 13.05
C VAL A 136 -24.19 14.15 13.82
N GLN A 137 -23.71 12.92 14.02
CA GLN A 137 -22.43 12.67 14.68
C GLN A 137 -21.28 13.37 13.96
N ARG A 138 -21.22 13.28 12.63
CA ARG A 138 -20.18 13.95 11.82
C ARG A 138 -20.34 15.47 11.80
N ALA A 139 -21.57 15.98 11.75
CA ALA A 139 -21.86 17.40 11.84
C ALA A 139 -21.45 17.97 13.21
N GLN A 140 -21.69 17.25 14.30
CA GLN A 140 -21.33 17.64 15.66
C GLN A 140 -19.83 17.63 15.91
N ALA A 141 -19.08 16.74 15.26
CA ALA A 141 -17.62 16.73 15.34
C ALA A 141 -17.00 18.05 14.86
N ILE A 142 -17.64 18.72 13.90
CA ILE A 142 -17.15 19.99 13.30
C ILE A 142 -17.86 21.21 13.90
N LEU A 143 -19.13 21.07 14.27
CA LEU A 143 -19.94 22.11 14.90
C LEU A 143 -20.62 21.51 16.15
N PRO A 144 -19.99 21.56 17.33
CA PRO A 144 -20.49 20.90 18.55
C PRO A 144 -21.89 21.34 18.99
N THR A 145 -22.32 22.53 18.58
CA THR A 145 -23.65 23.09 18.86
C THR A 145 -24.73 22.60 17.90
N PHE A 146 -24.39 21.80 16.88
CA PHE A 146 -25.35 21.29 15.91
C PHE A 146 -26.36 20.34 16.57
N GLN A 147 -27.64 20.65 16.38
CA GLN A 147 -28.75 19.83 16.86
C GLN A 147 -29.81 19.66 15.77
N VAL A 148 -30.47 18.50 15.80
CA VAL A 148 -31.66 18.26 14.99
C VAL A 148 -32.82 19.01 15.63
N THR A 149 -33.44 19.89 14.85
CA THR A 149 -34.60 20.69 15.24
C THR A 149 -35.75 20.40 14.29
N GLN A 150 -36.98 20.77 14.68
CA GLN A 150 -38.14 20.62 13.79
C GLN A 150 -37.95 21.35 12.45
N HIS A 151 -37.17 22.43 12.42
CA HIS A 151 -36.93 23.21 11.21
C HIS A 151 -35.94 22.54 10.23
N ASN A 152 -34.96 21.78 10.73
CA ASN A 152 -33.94 21.15 9.89
C ASN A 152 -34.13 19.63 9.69
N ALA A 153 -34.98 18.98 10.47
CA ALA A 153 -35.22 17.54 10.44
C ALA A 153 -35.54 17.03 9.03
N ARG A 154 -36.43 17.71 8.32
CA ARG A 154 -36.80 17.35 6.95
C ARG A 154 -35.63 17.46 5.98
N ALA A 155 -34.86 18.54 6.05
CA ALA A 155 -33.71 18.73 5.19
C ALA A 155 -32.65 17.64 5.42
N ILE A 156 -32.39 17.28 6.68
CA ILE A 156 -31.44 16.21 7.03
C ILE A 156 -31.91 14.85 6.48
N ALA A 157 -33.20 14.54 6.60
CA ALA A 157 -33.77 13.32 6.04
C ALA A 157 -33.63 13.28 4.51
N GLU A 158 -33.96 14.38 3.83
CA GLU A 158 -33.82 14.50 2.37
C GLU A 158 -32.35 14.39 1.91
N ILE A 159 -31.40 14.96 2.65
CA ILE A 159 -29.96 14.79 2.41
C ILE A 159 -29.57 13.32 2.51
N CYS A 160 -29.99 12.63 3.58
CA CYS A 160 -29.64 11.22 3.79
C CYS A 160 -30.12 10.34 2.63
N ILE A 161 -31.34 10.59 2.15
CA ILE A 161 -31.93 9.88 1.01
C ILE A 161 -31.22 10.24 -0.30
N CYS A 162 -30.89 11.52 -0.51
CA CYS A 162 -30.18 11.96 -1.70
C CYS A 162 -28.79 11.30 -1.81
N LEU A 163 -28.19 10.95 -0.66
CA LEU A 163 -26.90 10.29 -0.54
C LEU A 163 -27.00 8.75 -0.41
N ASP A 164 -28.18 8.18 -0.64
CA ASP A 164 -28.47 6.74 -0.62
C ASP A 164 -28.04 6.02 0.69
N GLY A 165 -27.94 6.76 1.80
CA GLY A 165 -27.49 6.21 3.09
C GLY A 165 -26.04 5.72 3.10
N LEU A 166 -25.23 6.17 2.14
CA LEU A 166 -23.82 5.76 2.01
C LEU A 166 -22.96 6.48 3.07
N PRO A 167 -22.29 5.76 3.99
CA PRO A 167 -21.57 6.37 5.11
C PRO A 167 -20.57 7.45 4.70
N LEU A 168 -19.73 7.17 3.70
CA LEU A 168 -18.72 8.13 3.23
C LEU A 168 -19.36 9.36 2.57
N ALA A 169 -20.44 9.19 1.82
CA ALA A 169 -21.13 10.31 1.20
C ALA A 169 -21.77 11.23 2.25
N LEU A 170 -22.35 10.63 3.31
CA LEU A 170 -22.89 11.35 4.46
C LEU A 170 -21.81 12.13 5.21
N GLU A 171 -20.64 11.53 5.41
CA GLU A 171 -19.49 12.17 6.06
C GLU A 171 -18.99 13.39 5.27
N LEU A 172 -18.77 13.22 3.96
CA LEU A 172 -18.36 14.31 3.06
C LEU A 172 -19.36 15.47 3.03
N ALA A 173 -20.66 15.17 3.10
CA ALA A 173 -21.70 16.18 3.16
C ALA A 173 -21.75 16.87 4.53
N ALA A 174 -21.72 16.11 5.63
CA ALA A 174 -21.73 16.64 6.99
C ALA A 174 -20.54 17.58 7.27
N ALA A 175 -19.39 17.32 6.64
CA ALA A 175 -18.22 18.19 6.72
C ALA A 175 -18.47 19.64 6.25
N ARG A 176 -19.52 19.87 5.46
CA ARG A 176 -19.86 21.20 4.92
C ARG A 176 -20.83 21.99 5.79
N ILE A 177 -21.33 21.41 6.89
CA ILE A 177 -22.38 22.03 7.71
C ILE A 177 -21.98 23.37 8.33
N LYS A 178 -20.68 23.57 8.58
CA LYS A 178 -20.10 24.82 9.11
C LYS A 178 -20.28 26.00 8.15
N LEU A 179 -20.28 25.73 6.84
CA LEU A 179 -20.43 26.74 5.79
C LEU A 179 -21.85 26.76 5.20
N LEU A 180 -22.53 25.61 5.18
CA LEU A 180 -23.82 25.41 4.54
C LEU A 180 -24.80 24.78 5.53
N PRO A 181 -25.78 25.54 6.08
CA PRO A 181 -26.86 24.97 6.87
C PRO A 181 -27.61 23.86 6.10
N PRO A 182 -28.28 22.92 6.79
CA PRO A 182 -28.89 21.73 6.16
C PRO A 182 -29.75 22.04 4.93
N GLN A 183 -30.55 23.09 4.96
CA GLN A 183 -31.42 23.49 3.85
C GLN A 183 -30.59 23.95 2.63
N ALA A 184 -29.59 24.80 2.85
CA ALA A 184 -28.71 25.28 1.79
C ALA A 184 -27.85 24.16 1.19
N LEU A 185 -27.41 23.23 2.05
CA LEU A 185 -26.66 22.05 1.63
C LEU A 185 -27.51 21.16 0.72
N LEU A 186 -28.75 20.87 1.13
CA LEU A 186 -29.69 20.08 0.33
C LEU A 186 -29.94 20.68 -1.06
N THR A 187 -30.17 21.99 -1.15
CA THR A 187 -30.41 22.66 -2.44
C THR A 187 -29.20 22.52 -3.37
N ARG A 188 -27.98 22.74 -2.87
CA ARG A 188 -26.77 22.61 -3.68
C ARG A 188 -26.46 21.17 -4.07
N LEU A 189 -26.63 20.24 -3.13
CA LEU A 189 -26.37 18.82 -3.32
C LEU A 189 -27.32 18.25 -4.39
N SER A 190 -28.63 18.48 -4.26
CA SER A 190 -29.64 17.99 -5.19
C SER A 190 -29.41 18.48 -6.62
N GLN A 191 -29.12 19.77 -6.81
CA GLN A 191 -28.82 20.34 -8.13
C GLN A 191 -27.57 19.72 -8.77
N LYS A 192 -26.46 19.64 -8.02
CA LYS A 192 -25.19 19.14 -8.55
C LYS A 192 -25.21 17.64 -8.80
N LEU A 193 -25.79 16.84 -7.90
CA LEU A 193 -25.90 15.39 -8.11
C LEU A 193 -26.81 15.06 -9.29
N GLN A 194 -27.90 15.81 -9.51
CA GLN A 194 -28.76 15.62 -10.69
C GLN A 194 -28.01 15.90 -12.00
N LEU A 195 -27.20 16.96 -12.05
CA LEU A 195 -26.37 17.26 -13.22
C LEU A 195 -25.34 16.15 -13.49
N LEU A 196 -24.71 15.61 -12.45
CA LEU A 196 -23.65 14.60 -12.55
C LEU A 196 -24.16 13.17 -12.81
N LYS A 197 -25.40 12.82 -12.40
CA LYS A 197 -26.04 11.53 -12.73
C LYS A 197 -26.12 11.28 -14.25
N SER A 198 -26.10 12.34 -15.05
CA SER A 198 -26.08 12.29 -16.52
C SER A 198 -24.74 11.82 -17.11
N ALA A 199 -23.62 11.98 -16.39
CA ALA A 199 -22.27 11.92 -16.96
C ALA A 199 -21.61 10.53 -16.94
N LYS A 200 -22.02 9.61 -16.04
CA LYS A 200 -21.44 8.25 -15.90
C LYS A 200 -22.52 7.18 -15.63
N GLN A 201 -23.43 6.97 -16.58
CA GLN A 201 -24.52 5.98 -16.46
C GLN A 201 -24.06 4.52 -16.35
N LEU A 202 -22.80 4.22 -16.65
CA LEU A 202 -22.25 2.85 -16.69
C LEU A 202 -21.89 2.26 -15.31
N LEU A 203 -21.85 3.07 -14.25
CA LEU A 203 -21.56 2.59 -12.88
C LEU A 203 -22.84 2.10 -12.18
N PRO A 204 -22.77 1.15 -11.24
CA PRO A 204 -23.88 0.84 -10.34
C PRO A 204 -24.35 2.10 -9.58
N ALA A 205 -25.66 2.23 -9.34
CA ALA A 205 -26.27 3.43 -8.76
C ALA A 205 -25.58 3.92 -7.47
N LYS A 206 -25.19 3.01 -6.58
CA LYS A 206 -24.47 3.34 -5.35
C LYS A 206 -23.09 3.97 -5.61
N GLN A 207 -22.34 3.43 -6.57
CA GLN A 207 -21.03 3.96 -6.95
C GLN A 207 -21.18 5.33 -7.63
N GLN A 208 -22.24 5.54 -8.42
CA GLN A 208 -22.55 6.85 -8.99
C GLN A 208 -22.78 7.91 -7.90
N THR A 209 -23.63 7.63 -6.91
CA THR A 209 -23.91 8.57 -5.82
C THR A 209 -22.65 8.92 -5.05
N LEU A 210 -21.82 7.92 -4.70
CA LEU A 210 -20.55 8.19 -4.02
C LEU A 210 -19.61 9.04 -4.88
N TYR A 211 -19.40 8.67 -6.14
CA TYR A 211 -18.53 9.39 -7.06
C TYR A 211 -18.99 10.84 -7.27
N ASN A 212 -20.30 11.05 -7.40
CA ASN A 212 -20.89 12.38 -7.57
C ASN A 212 -20.74 13.22 -6.30
N THR A 213 -20.86 12.62 -5.11
CA THR A 213 -20.61 13.33 -3.84
C THR A 213 -19.15 13.72 -3.69
N ILE A 214 -18.21 12.85 -4.06
CA ILE A 214 -16.77 13.18 -4.08
C ILE A 214 -16.53 14.33 -5.06
N THR A 215 -17.11 14.26 -6.27
CA THR A 215 -17.01 15.33 -7.28
C THR A 215 -17.52 16.66 -6.76
N TRP A 216 -18.67 16.67 -6.08
CA TRP A 216 -19.21 17.88 -5.46
C TRP A 216 -18.29 18.43 -4.37
N SER A 217 -17.74 17.57 -3.50
CA SER A 217 -16.78 17.97 -2.48
C SER A 217 -15.48 18.53 -3.08
N TYR A 218 -15.00 17.95 -4.18
CA TYR A 218 -13.84 18.42 -4.93
C TYR A 218 -14.12 19.76 -5.62
N ASP A 219 -15.28 19.96 -6.24
CA ASP A 219 -15.66 21.22 -6.90
C ASP A 219 -15.60 22.43 -5.94
N LEU A 220 -15.90 22.21 -4.66
CA LEU A 220 -15.89 23.21 -3.60
C LEU A 220 -14.51 23.58 -3.08
N LEU A 221 -13.46 22.85 -3.47
CA LEU A 221 -12.09 23.17 -3.11
C LEU A 221 -11.58 24.36 -3.91
N ASP A 222 -10.70 25.15 -3.30
CA ASP A 222 -9.94 26.18 -4.01
C ASP A 222 -8.85 25.56 -4.91
N ALA A 223 -8.08 26.40 -5.60
CA ALA A 223 -7.07 25.92 -6.53
C ALA A 223 -5.92 25.17 -5.84
N GLN A 224 -5.47 25.61 -4.67
CA GLN A 224 -4.36 25.02 -3.93
C GLN A 224 -4.77 23.67 -3.35
N GLU A 225 -5.97 23.63 -2.77
CA GLU A 225 -6.58 22.40 -2.23
C GLU A 225 -6.82 21.37 -3.33
N LYS A 226 -7.36 21.76 -4.48
CA LYS A 226 -7.55 20.86 -5.63
C LYS A 226 -6.23 20.27 -6.09
N TRP A 227 -5.19 21.10 -6.15
CA TRP A 227 -3.86 20.65 -6.55
C TRP A 227 -3.29 19.66 -5.55
N LEU A 228 -3.22 20.01 -4.26
CA LEU A 228 -2.69 19.12 -3.23
C LEU A 228 -3.47 17.81 -3.16
N PHE A 229 -4.80 17.86 -3.23
CA PHE A 229 -5.66 16.66 -3.25
C PHE A 229 -5.29 15.69 -4.38
N ARG A 230 -5.00 16.19 -5.59
CA ARG A 230 -4.54 15.35 -6.71
C ARG A 230 -3.13 14.83 -6.45
N GLN A 231 -2.22 15.66 -5.94
CA GLN A 231 -0.82 15.29 -5.72
C GLN A 231 -0.62 14.27 -4.59
N LEU A 232 -1.55 14.18 -3.62
CA LEU A 232 -1.52 13.15 -2.58
C LEU A 232 -1.95 11.76 -3.07
N SER A 233 -2.70 11.70 -4.18
CA SER A 233 -3.29 10.47 -4.68
C SER A 233 -2.33 9.33 -5.10
N PRO A 234 -1.08 9.59 -5.55
CA PRO A 234 -0.15 8.51 -5.89
C PRO A 234 0.57 7.90 -4.67
N PHE A 235 0.45 8.48 -3.46
CA PHE A 235 0.95 7.83 -2.24
C PHE A 235 0.04 6.65 -1.88
N ALA A 236 0.51 5.43 -2.14
CA ALA A 236 -0.26 4.21 -1.93
C ALA A 236 -0.61 4.00 -0.45
N GLY A 237 0.36 4.20 0.44
CA GLY A 237 0.22 4.06 1.89
C GLY A 237 0.06 5.40 2.61
N GLY A 238 -0.44 6.43 1.93
CA GLY A 238 -0.46 7.81 2.45
C GLY A 238 0.95 8.39 2.64
N CYS A 239 1.05 9.54 3.31
CA CYS A 239 2.31 10.25 3.48
C CYS A 239 2.43 10.91 4.87
N THR A 240 3.67 11.19 5.27
CA THR A 240 3.96 12.13 6.36
C THR A 240 3.94 13.56 5.83
N LEU A 241 3.97 14.54 6.75
CA LEU A 241 4.11 15.95 6.37
C LEU A 241 5.46 16.19 5.67
N ASP A 242 6.56 15.68 6.24
CA ASP A 242 7.91 15.83 5.67
C ASP A 242 8.03 15.28 4.24
N ALA A 243 7.42 14.11 3.97
CA ALA A 243 7.40 13.54 2.63
C ALA A 243 6.61 14.41 1.65
N ALA A 244 5.43 14.88 2.06
CA ALA A 244 4.61 15.78 1.23
C ALA A 244 5.36 17.09 0.95
N GLU A 245 5.96 17.71 1.96
CA GLU A 245 6.73 18.95 1.82
C GLU A 245 7.94 18.77 0.91
N THR A 246 8.73 17.72 1.09
CA THR A 246 9.95 17.48 0.31
C THR A 246 9.66 17.23 -1.17
N ILE A 247 8.57 16.53 -1.48
CA ILE A 247 8.19 16.19 -2.85
C ILE A 247 7.46 17.35 -3.52
N LEU A 248 6.49 17.96 -2.85
CA LEU A 248 5.55 18.89 -3.47
C LEU A 248 6.05 20.33 -3.50
N SER A 249 6.87 20.76 -2.54
CA SER A 249 7.43 22.14 -2.52
C SER A 249 8.33 22.45 -3.72
N LYS A 250 8.81 21.43 -4.44
CA LYS A 250 9.66 21.58 -5.63
C LYS A 250 8.88 21.85 -6.92
N ARG A 251 7.55 21.70 -6.89
CA ARG A 251 6.72 21.65 -8.11
C ARG A 251 6.03 22.95 -8.46
N GLU A 252 5.90 23.86 -7.51
CA GLU A 252 5.12 25.07 -7.72
C GLU A 252 6.00 26.32 -7.61
N GLU A 253 5.82 27.24 -8.55
CA GLU A 253 6.41 28.59 -8.48
C GLU A 253 5.77 29.45 -7.38
N ARG A 254 4.70 28.96 -6.74
CA ARG A 254 3.98 29.61 -5.65
C ARG A 254 4.25 28.87 -4.36
N THR A 255 4.41 29.62 -3.27
CA THR A 255 4.49 29.08 -1.92
C THR A 255 3.10 28.61 -1.47
N ILE A 256 2.73 27.36 -1.74
CA ILE A 256 1.64 26.70 -1.03
C ILE A 256 2.10 26.37 0.39
N ASP A 257 1.27 26.72 1.37
CA ASP A 257 1.40 26.19 2.73
C ASP A 257 0.78 24.78 2.77
N ILE A 258 1.64 23.75 2.70
CA ILE A 258 1.22 22.36 2.65
C ILE A 258 0.53 21.96 3.95
N LEU A 259 1.00 22.45 5.09
CA LEU A 259 0.43 22.15 6.39
C LEU A 259 -1.00 22.71 6.52
N GLU A 260 -1.19 23.99 6.20
CA GLU A 260 -2.53 24.60 6.24
C GLU A 260 -3.49 23.94 5.23
N THR A 261 -2.99 23.60 4.04
CA THR A 261 -3.81 22.94 3.01
C THR A 261 -4.18 21.51 3.41
N LEU A 262 -3.27 20.76 4.05
CA LEU A 262 -3.57 19.44 4.63
C LEU A 262 -4.62 19.55 5.74
N ALA A 263 -4.48 20.51 6.65
CA ALA A 263 -5.46 20.76 7.71
C ALA A 263 -6.85 21.08 7.12
N SER A 264 -6.91 21.87 6.05
CA SER A 264 -8.16 22.15 5.35
C SER A 264 -8.78 20.90 4.69
N LEU A 265 -7.96 20.03 4.08
CA LEU A 265 -8.44 18.77 3.50
C LEU A 265 -8.94 17.78 4.56
N LEU A 266 -8.31 17.75 5.74
CA LEU A 266 -8.76 17.00 6.92
C LEU A 266 -10.12 17.49 7.40
N ASP A 267 -10.28 18.81 7.59
CA ASP A 267 -11.54 19.45 8.00
C ASP A 267 -12.69 19.15 7.02
N LYS A 268 -12.36 18.90 5.76
CA LYS A 268 -13.31 18.57 4.68
C LYS A 268 -13.52 17.07 4.50
N SER A 269 -12.93 16.24 5.36
CA SER A 269 -13.01 14.77 5.36
C SER A 269 -12.57 14.13 4.03
N LEU A 270 -11.65 14.78 3.31
CA LEU A 270 -11.09 14.25 2.06
C LEU A 270 -9.82 13.43 2.29
N ILE A 271 -9.17 13.65 3.43
CA ILE A 271 -8.06 12.85 3.95
C ILE A 271 -8.34 12.50 5.41
N GLN A 272 -7.62 11.51 5.93
CA GLN A 272 -7.69 11.05 7.31
C GLN A 272 -6.30 11.11 7.94
N GLN A 273 -6.26 11.45 9.23
CA GLN A 273 -5.04 11.39 10.02
C GLN A 273 -5.04 10.07 10.80
N VAL A 274 -3.97 9.29 10.64
CA VAL A 274 -3.73 8.07 11.41
C VAL A 274 -2.56 8.33 12.34
N GLU A 275 -2.81 8.19 13.64
CA GLU A 275 -1.75 8.26 14.66
C GLU A 275 -0.87 7.01 14.55
N GLN A 276 0.45 7.22 14.58
CA GLN A 276 1.44 6.16 14.64
C GLN A 276 2.06 6.15 16.03
N ALA A 277 2.28 4.94 16.59
CA ALA A 277 2.90 4.81 17.90
C ALA A 277 4.32 5.40 17.88
N GLY A 278 4.48 6.59 18.49
CA GLY A 278 5.78 7.26 18.63
C GLY A 278 6.32 7.95 17.36
N GLY A 279 5.50 8.16 16.33
CA GLY A 279 5.91 8.76 15.06
C GLY A 279 5.11 10.00 14.65
N GLU A 280 5.50 10.60 13.52
CA GLU A 280 4.71 11.67 12.89
C GLU A 280 3.35 11.15 12.42
N PRO A 281 2.30 11.99 12.46
CA PRO A 281 1.00 11.60 11.95
C PRO A 281 1.05 11.31 10.44
N ARG A 282 0.30 10.29 10.02
CA ARG A 282 0.19 9.92 8.62
C ARG A 282 -1.13 10.39 8.05
N PHE A 283 -1.07 11.02 6.89
CA PHE A 283 -2.24 11.45 6.13
C PHE A 283 -2.56 10.42 5.06
N MET A 284 -3.79 9.90 5.07
CA MET A 284 -4.25 8.87 4.13
C MET A 284 -5.50 9.32 3.40
N MET A 285 -5.65 8.89 2.15
CA MET A 285 -6.90 9.00 1.40
C MET A 285 -7.64 7.68 1.48
N LEU A 286 -8.94 7.73 1.75
CA LEU A 286 -9.78 6.55 1.55
C LEU A 286 -9.71 6.12 0.09
N GLU A 287 -9.65 4.81 -0.16
CA GLU A 287 -9.36 4.28 -1.50
C GLU A 287 -10.29 4.86 -2.58
N THR A 288 -11.59 4.97 -2.31
CA THR A 288 -12.55 5.57 -3.27
C THR A 288 -12.28 7.05 -3.56
N ILE A 289 -11.77 7.80 -2.59
CA ILE A 289 -11.37 9.20 -2.77
C ILE A 289 -10.05 9.27 -3.53
N ARG A 290 -9.11 8.37 -3.22
CA ARG A 290 -7.81 8.24 -3.89
C ARG A 290 -7.98 7.88 -5.37
N GLU A 291 -8.86 6.93 -5.69
CA GLU A 291 -9.24 6.56 -7.07
C GLU A 291 -9.76 7.77 -7.85
N TYR A 292 -10.67 8.55 -7.24
CA TYR A 292 -11.17 9.79 -7.84
C TYR A 292 -10.05 10.83 -8.06
N ALA A 293 -9.19 11.02 -7.06
CA ALA A 293 -8.09 11.96 -7.13
C ALA A 293 -7.05 11.59 -8.20
N LEU A 294 -6.76 10.30 -8.37
CA LEU A 294 -5.93 9.76 -9.45
C LEU A 294 -6.54 10.03 -10.83
N ASP A 295 -7.85 9.86 -10.98
CA ASP A 295 -8.55 10.21 -12.22
C ASP A 295 -8.41 11.71 -12.52
N CYS A 296 -8.59 12.58 -11.53
CA CYS A 296 -8.38 14.01 -11.68
C CYS A 296 -6.94 14.35 -12.05
N LEU A 297 -5.95 13.73 -11.39
CA LEU A 297 -4.52 13.91 -11.65
C LEU A 297 -4.17 13.53 -13.11
N ARG A 298 -4.76 12.43 -13.60
CA ARG A 298 -4.59 11.98 -14.99
C ARG A 298 -5.21 12.95 -15.98
N VAL A 299 -6.42 13.45 -15.71
CA VAL A 299 -7.11 14.43 -16.57
C VAL A 299 -6.32 15.75 -16.66
N GLN A 300 -5.65 16.16 -15.60
CA GLN A 300 -4.78 17.36 -15.60
C GLN A 300 -3.41 17.12 -16.24
N GLY A 301 -3.08 15.88 -16.64
CA GLY A 301 -1.78 15.56 -17.24
C GLY A 301 -0.61 15.57 -16.25
N GLU A 302 -0.88 15.61 -14.94
CA GLU A 302 0.12 15.75 -13.87
C GLU A 302 0.66 14.38 -13.40
N MET A 303 0.05 13.27 -13.84
CA MET A 303 0.30 11.91 -13.32
C MET A 303 1.74 11.44 -13.50
N ALA A 304 2.32 11.59 -14.70
CA ALA A 304 3.66 11.11 -14.99
C ALA A 304 4.71 11.80 -14.12
N GLN A 305 4.63 13.13 -13.99
CA GLN A 305 5.51 13.88 -13.12
C GLN A 305 5.30 13.46 -11.66
N ALA A 306 4.05 13.40 -11.17
CA ALA A 306 3.69 12.96 -9.80
C ALA A 306 4.37 11.66 -9.39
N GLN A 307 4.22 10.64 -10.21
CA GLN A 307 4.80 9.34 -9.92
C GLN A 307 6.34 9.34 -10.03
N HIS A 308 6.91 10.12 -10.97
CA HIS A 308 8.36 10.27 -11.08
C HIS A 308 8.99 10.82 -9.80
N ASP A 309 8.51 11.95 -9.27
CA ASP A 309 9.15 12.54 -8.08
C ASP A 309 8.97 11.67 -6.83
N ILE A 310 7.81 11.01 -6.69
CA ILE A 310 7.59 10.03 -5.62
C ILE A 310 8.60 8.88 -5.76
N ALA A 311 8.78 8.34 -6.96
CA ALA A 311 9.76 7.28 -7.18
C ALA A 311 11.20 7.73 -6.87
N MET A 312 11.57 8.96 -7.23
CA MET A 312 12.89 9.51 -6.92
C MET A 312 13.09 9.78 -5.44
N TYR A 313 12.06 10.28 -4.74
CA TYR A 313 12.11 10.48 -3.29
C TYR A 313 12.29 9.15 -2.56
N TYR A 314 11.50 8.13 -2.90
CA TYR A 314 11.60 6.84 -2.23
C TYR A 314 12.87 6.07 -2.60
N LEU A 315 13.43 6.28 -3.80
CA LEU A 315 14.78 5.81 -4.14
C LEU A 315 15.82 6.43 -3.18
N ALA A 316 15.81 7.76 -3.03
CA ALA A 316 16.73 8.44 -2.13
C ALA A 316 16.53 8.02 -0.67
N PHE A 317 15.28 7.74 -0.27
CA PHE A 317 14.94 7.25 1.07
C PHE A 317 15.55 5.87 1.36
N VAL A 318 15.39 4.90 0.44
CA VAL A 318 15.99 3.56 0.65
C VAL A 318 17.52 3.58 0.60
N GLU A 319 18.11 4.42 -0.25
CA GLU A 319 19.57 4.60 -0.30
C GLU A 319 20.10 5.26 0.98
N LYS A 320 19.36 6.22 1.54
CA LYS A 320 19.70 6.83 2.85
C LYS A 320 19.64 5.81 3.98
N ALA A 321 18.67 4.90 3.97
CA ALA A 321 18.52 3.88 4.99
C ALA A 321 19.63 2.82 4.95
N GLU A 322 20.16 2.53 3.77
CA GLU A 322 21.08 1.43 3.47
C GLU A 322 22.26 1.26 4.46
N PRO A 323 23.02 2.33 4.83
CA PRO A 323 24.15 2.20 5.74
C PRO A 323 23.72 1.88 7.18
N TYR A 324 22.56 2.39 7.60
CA TYR A 324 22.05 2.22 8.97
C TYR A 324 21.49 0.82 9.23
N LEU A 325 21.17 0.07 8.17
CA LEU A 325 20.72 -1.33 8.26
C LEU A 325 21.82 -2.29 8.76
N LYS A 326 23.07 -1.83 8.93
CA LYS A 326 24.17 -2.66 9.45
C LYS A 326 24.64 -2.25 10.85
N GLY A 327 24.10 -1.15 11.41
CA GLY A 327 24.58 -0.54 12.64
C GLY A 327 23.58 -0.55 13.79
N ALA A 328 23.87 0.23 14.83
CA ALA A 328 23.05 0.30 16.05
C ALA A 328 21.61 0.80 15.79
N GLN A 329 21.40 1.58 14.73
CA GLN A 329 20.09 2.14 14.36
C GLN A 329 19.26 1.20 13.46
N GLN A 330 19.69 -0.05 13.27
CA GLN A 330 19.02 -1.00 12.38
C GLN A 330 17.53 -1.16 12.73
N VAL A 331 17.18 -1.29 14.01
CA VAL A 331 15.79 -1.51 14.44
C VAL A 331 14.89 -0.33 14.08
N GLU A 332 15.37 0.89 14.33
CA GLU A 332 14.64 2.14 14.03
C GLU A 332 14.42 2.29 12.52
N TRP A 333 15.47 2.11 11.71
CA TRP A 333 15.35 2.23 10.26
C TRP A 333 14.51 1.12 9.62
N LEU A 334 14.57 -0.10 10.15
CA LEU A 334 13.68 -1.16 9.67
C LEU A 334 12.22 -0.86 10.01
N ALA A 335 11.93 -0.25 11.16
CA ALA A 335 10.56 0.17 11.50
C ALA A 335 10.09 1.30 10.57
N LEU A 336 10.94 2.28 10.26
CA LEU A 336 10.62 3.35 9.32
C LEU A 336 10.34 2.84 7.90
N LEU A 337 11.15 1.90 7.40
CA LEU A 337 10.93 1.29 6.08
C LEU A 337 9.64 0.47 6.03
N GLU A 338 9.27 -0.20 7.13
CA GLU A 338 8.01 -0.93 7.24
C GLU A 338 6.79 -0.01 7.05
N LEU A 339 6.83 1.18 7.65
CA LEU A 339 5.76 2.17 7.55
C LEU A 339 5.58 2.72 6.14
N GLU A 340 6.62 2.63 5.31
CA GLU A 340 6.64 3.12 3.92
C GLU A 340 6.51 1.99 2.89
N VAL A 341 6.37 0.72 3.30
CA VAL A 341 6.49 -0.43 2.40
C VAL A 341 5.54 -0.36 1.19
N GLU A 342 4.32 0.13 1.38
CA GLU A 342 3.34 0.30 0.29
C GLU A 342 3.82 1.34 -0.73
N ASN A 343 4.39 2.45 -0.26
CA ASN A 343 4.95 3.50 -1.11
C ASN A 343 6.23 3.04 -1.80
N LEU A 344 7.08 2.27 -1.11
CA LEU A 344 8.29 1.66 -1.69
C LEU A 344 7.95 0.69 -2.83
N ARG A 345 6.96 -0.19 -2.61
CA ARG A 345 6.44 -1.12 -3.63
C ARG A 345 5.90 -0.37 -4.84
N ALA A 346 5.09 0.67 -4.61
CA ALA A 346 4.52 1.49 -5.68
C ALA A 346 5.61 2.24 -6.49
N ALA A 347 6.60 2.82 -5.81
CA ALA A 347 7.72 3.51 -6.44
C ALA A 347 8.56 2.56 -7.32
N LEU A 348 8.95 1.40 -6.80
CA LEU A 348 9.72 0.41 -7.56
C LEU A 348 8.93 -0.13 -8.76
N GLN A 349 7.65 -0.42 -8.59
CA GLN A 349 6.78 -0.83 -9.71
C GLN A 349 6.77 0.22 -10.81
N TRP A 350 6.63 1.50 -10.47
CA TRP A 350 6.61 2.58 -11.46
C TRP A 350 7.93 2.69 -12.23
N LEU A 351 9.08 2.57 -11.55
CA LEU A 351 10.39 2.59 -12.21
C LEU A 351 10.55 1.44 -13.21
N VAL A 352 10.07 0.25 -12.86
CA VAL A 352 10.06 -0.91 -13.75
C VAL A 352 9.15 -0.67 -14.96
N GLU A 353 7.92 -0.24 -14.74
CA GLU A 353 6.92 -0.03 -15.80
C GLU A 353 7.34 1.04 -16.81
N ASN A 354 8.08 2.06 -16.37
CA ASN A 354 8.59 3.13 -17.23
C ASN A 354 9.98 2.83 -17.82
N GLY A 355 10.57 1.66 -17.55
CA GLY A 355 11.86 1.27 -18.10
C GLY A 355 13.06 2.05 -17.55
N GLU A 356 12.94 2.63 -16.35
CA GLU A 356 13.98 3.40 -15.65
C GLU A 356 15.05 2.46 -15.06
N ALA A 357 15.75 1.73 -15.93
CA ALA A 357 16.60 0.59 -15.56
C ALA A 357 17.64 0.91 -14.48
N THR A 358 18.38 2.01 -14.63
CA THR A 358 19.41 2.42 -13.66
C THR A 358 18.80 2.69 -12.28
N HIS A 359 17.70 3.45 -12.22
CA HIS A 359 17.01 3.78 -10.98
C HIS A 359 16.36 2.55 -10.34
N ALA A 360 15.69 1.70 -11.12
CA ALA A 360 15.06 0.47 -10.65
C ALA A 360 16.10 -0.49 -10.05
N LEU A 361 17.27 -0.64 -10.68
CA LEU A 361 18.37 -1.47 -10.17
C LEU A 361 18.93 -0.91 -8.85
N ARG A 362 19.14 0.41 -8.76
CA ARG A 362 19.61 1.07 -7.52
C ARG A 362 18.62 0.86 -6.39
N PHE A 363 17.34 1.11 -6.68
CA PHE A 363 16.24 0.93 -5.74
C PHE A 363 16.21 -0.51 -5.22
N CYS A 364 16.25 -1.49 -6.13
CA CYS A 364 16.17 -2.90 -5.79
C CYS A 364 17.39 -3.39 -4.99
N GLU A 365 18.59 -2.84 -5.24
CA GLU A 365 19.79 -3.15 -4.45
C GLU A 365 19.61 -2.73 -2.98
N ALA A 366 19.15 -1.49 -2.76
CA ALA A 366 18.94 -0.95 -1.41
C ALA A 366 17.74 -1.60 -0.71
N PHE A 367 16.59 -1.63 -1.37
CA PHE A 367 15.35 -2.22 -0.84
C PHE A 367 15.50 -3.73 -0.56
N GLY A 368 16.27 -4.45 -1.37
CA GLY A 368 16.54 -5.87 -1.12
C GLY A 368 17.24 -6.14 0.21
N LYS A 369 17.99 -5.18 0.80
CA LYS A 369 18.58 -5.35 2.15
C LYS A 369 17.48 -5.43 3.20
N PHE A 370 16.51 -4.53 3.11
CA PHE A 370 15.33 -4.52 3.96
C PHE A 370 14.54 -5.84 3.80
N CYS A 371 14.21 -6.23 2.57
CA CYS A 371 13.51 -7.49 2.31
C CYS A 371 14.25 -8.70 2.91
N GLY A 372 15.57 -8.76 2.72
CA GLY A 372 16.39 -9.84 3.28
C GLY A 372 16.40 -9.89 4.81
N LEU A 373 16.36 -8.74 5.49
CA LEU A 373 16.34 -8.63 6.95
C LEU A 373 14.95 -8.89 7.56
N ARG A 374 13.88 -8.57 6.82
CA ARG A 374 12.49 -8.82 7.25
C ARG A 374 11.93 -10.18 6.84
N GLY A 375 12.60 -10.86 5.92
CA GLY A 375 12.17 -12.19 5.44
C GLY A 375 11.30 -12.14 4.19
N TYR A 376 11.23 -11.02 3.48
CA TYR A 376 10.49 -10.85 2.22
C TYR A 376 11.26 -11.44 1.02
N TRP A 377 11.69 -12.70 1.13
CA TRP A 377 12.60 -13.30 0.17
C TRP A 377 11.93 -13.61 -1.17
N THR A 378 10.69 -14.11 -1.16
CA THR A 378 9.90 -14.29 -2.39
C THR A 378 9.67 -12.96 -3.11
N GLU A 379 9.40 -11.88 -2.37
CA GLU A 379 9.25 -10.54 -2.94
C GLU A 379 10.57 -10.01 -3.51
N GLU A 380 11.67 -10.12 -2.76
CA GLU A 380 13.01 -9.72 -3.22
C GLU A 380 13.38 -10.47 -4.51
N GLN A 381 13.18 -11.79 -4.55
CA GLN A 381 13.50 -12.62 -5.72
C GLN A 381 12.74 -12.16 -6.96
N ARG A 382 11.46 -11.83 -6.79
CA ARG A 382 10.62 -11.32 -7.88
C ARG A 382 11.11 -9.98 -8.39
N TRP A 383 11.38 -9.03 -7.49
CA TRP A 383 11.87 -7.71 -7.89
C TRP A 383 13.20 -7.83 -8.62
N LEU A 384 14.14 -8.62 -8.08
CA LEU A 384 15.43 -8.88 -8.71
C LEU A 384 15.29 -9.44 -10.13
N LYS A 385 14.43 -10.44 -10.32
CA LYS A 385 14.15 -11.00 -11.65
C LYS A 385 13.57 -9.96 -12.60
N THR A 386 12.65 -9.13 -12.11
CA THR A 386 11.98 -8.10 -12.90
C THR A 386 12.95 -7.00 -13.33
N VAL A 387 13.75 -6.45 -12.43
CA VAL A 387 14.71 -5.37 -12.75
C VAL A 387 15.86 -5.88 -13.62
N LEU A 388 16.29 -7.13 -13.45
CA LEU A 388 17.33 -7.75 -14.29
C LEU A 388 16.84 -8.08 -15.71
N ALA A 389 15.52 -8.10 -15.95
CA ALA A 389 14.94 -8.24 -17.28
C ALA A 389 14.90 -6.91 -18.06
N LEU A 390 15.09 -5.76 -17.40
CA LEU A 390 15.15 -4.45 -18.07
C LEU A 390 16.40 -4.35 -18.96
N PRO A 391 16.35 -3.61 -20.09
CA PRO A 391 17.48 -3.47 -21.00
C PRO A 391 18.77 -3.03 -20.28
N GLN A 392 19.89 -3.62 -20.66
CA GLN A 392 21.20 -3.18 -20.16
C GLN A 392 21.65 -1.93 -20.91
N THR A 393 21.86 -0.85 -20.17
CA THR A 393 22.52 0.37 -20.65
C THR A 393 23.92 0.48 -20.05
N PRO A 394 24.87 1.22 -20.68
CA PRO A 394 26.19 1.46 -20.10
C PRO A 394 26.14 2.06 -18.69
N GLU A 395 25.20 2.98 -18.44
CA GLU A 395 24.99 3.63 -17.14
C GLU A 395 24.51 2.65 -16.07
N SER A 396 23.70 1.66 -16.45
CA SER A 396 23.17 0.64 -15.53
C SER A 396 24.17 -0.48 -15.20
N ALA A 397 25.23 -0.64 -15.98
CA ALA A 397 26.09 -1.84 -15.96
C ALA A 397 26.70 -2.11 -14.57
N ARG A 398 27.20 -1.07 -13.90
CA ARG A 398 27.79 -1.21 -12.57
C ARG A 398 26.78 -1.66 -11.52
N VAL A 399 25.61 -1.03 -11.49
CA VAL A 399 24.55 -1.39 -10.54
C VAL A 399 23.98 -2.77 -10.87
N ARG A 400 23.88 -3.11 -12.15
CA ARG A 400 23.47 -4.45 -12.60
C ARG A 400 24.38 -5.53 -12.05
N ALA A 401 25.70 -5.32 -12.02
CA ALA A 401 26.65 -6.28 -11.45
C ALA A 401 26.40 -6.51 -9.95
N LEU A 402 26.07 -5.45 -9.19
CA LEU A 402 25.70 -5.53 -7.77
C LEU A 402 24.40 -6.33 -7.57
N VAL A 403 23.38 -6.02 -8.38
CA VAL A 403 22.07 -6.69 -8.34
C VAL A 403 22.17 -8.16 -8.73
N LEU A 404 22.97 -8.51 -9.73
CA LEU A 404 23.27 -9.90 -10.11
C LEU A 404 23.90 -10.68 -8.95
N ARG A 405 24.87 -10.09 -8.24
CA ARG A 405 25.47 -10.72 -7.05
C ARG A 405 24.44 -10.94 -5.95
N ARG A 406 23.60 -9.94 -5.67
CA ARG A 406 22.50 -10.06 -4.69
C ARG A 406 21.54 -11.18 -5.07
N ALA A 407 21.11 -11.23 -6.32
CA ALA A 407 20.23 -12.27 -6.83
C ALA A 407 20.87 -13.66 -6.73
N GLY A 408 22.17 -13.79 -7.02
CA GLY A 408 22.94 -15.01 -6.82
C GLY A 408 22.96 -15.45 -5.34
N HIS A 409 23.20 -14.53 -4.41
CA HIS A 409 23.16 -14.81 -2.97
C HIS A 409 21.77 -15.24 -2.49
N LEU A 410 20.70 -14.58 -2.97
CA LEU A 410 19.33 -14.95 -2.63
C LEU A 410 18.97 -16.33 -3.18
N ALA A 411 19.28 -16.62 -4.45
CA ALA A 411 19.08 -17.93 -5.04
C ALA A 411 19.85 -19.03 -4.28
N TYR A 412 21.07 -18.75 -3.84
CA TYR A 412 21.85 -19.67 -2.99
C TYR A 412 21.15 -19.94 -1.66
N ARG A 413 20.55 -18.92 -1.02
CA ARG A 413 19.77 -19.06 0.21
C ARG A 413 18.50 -19.89 -0.01
N LEU A 414 17.81 -19.67 -1.14
CA LEU A 414 16.63 -20.43 -1.57
C LEU A 414 16.97 -21.83 -2.15
N ARG A 415 18.24 -22.26 -2.06
CA ARG A 415 18.76 -23.55 -2.55
C ARG A 415 18.64 -23.78 -4.07
N ASP A 416 18.37 -22.73 -4.83
CA ASP A 416 18.45 -22.77 -6.30
C ASP A 416 19.91 -22.55 -6.73
N LEU A 417 20.71 -23.60 -6.61
CA LEU A 417 22.15 -23.53 -6.94
C LEU A 417 22.41 -23.31 -8.43
N VAL A 418 21.46 -23.64 -9.30
CA VAL A 418 21.59 -23.48 -10.76
C VAL A 418 21.48 -21.99 -11.10
N SER A 419 20.41 -21.33 -10.68
CA SER A 419 20.27 -19.88 -10.89
C SER A 419 21.32 -19.10 -10.11
N ALA A 420 21.64 -19.51 -8.88
CA ALA A 420 22.69 -18.86 -8.09
C ALA A 420 24.03 -18.82 -8.84
N ARG A 421 24.43 -19.94 -9.44
CA ARG A 421 25.67 -20.04 -10.20
C ARG A 421 25.65 -19.11 -11.42
N ALA A 422 24.59 -19.19 -12.24
CA ALA A 422 24.49 -18.39 -13.46
C ALA A 422 24.55 -16.88 -13.18
N LEU A 423 23.75 -16.43 -12.20
CA LEU A 423 23.72 -15.02 -11.77
C LEU A 423 25.09 -14.56 -11.25
N GLN A 424 25.78 -15.44 -10.53
CA GLN A 424 27.08 -15.10 -9.96
C GLN A 424 28.20 -15.05 -10.99
N GLU A 425 28.20 -15.97 -11.96
CA GLU A 425 29.13 -15.97 -13.11
C GLU A 425 28.94 -14.70 -13.96
N GLU A 426 27.70 -14.28 -14.21
CA GLU A 426 27.40 -13.04 -14.92
C GLU A 426 27.88 -11.81 -14.15
N SER A 427 27.66 -11.77 -12.83
CA SER A 427 28.19 -10.71 -11.97
C SER A 427 29.71 -10.62 -12.00
N VAL A 428 30.42 -11.77 -11.96
CA VAL A 428 31.89 -11.83 -12.08
C VAL A 428 32.34 -11.28 -13.44
N LYS A 429 31.71 -11.71 -14.53
CA LYS A 429 32.03 -11.25 -15.89
C LYS A 429 31.90 -9.72 -15.99
N LEU A 430 30.76 -9.17 -15.59
CA LEU A 430 30.49 -7.74 -15.68
C LEU A 430 31.41 -6.92 -14.76
N SER A 431 31.72 -7.43 -13.57
CA SER A 431 32.64 -6.75 -12.64
C SER A 431 34.07 -6.70 -13.18
N ARG A 432 34.51 -7.72 -13.93
CA ARG A 432 35.82 -7.72 -14.62
C ARG A 432 35.85 -6.71 -15.75
N GLU A 433 34.81 -6.65 -16.58
CA GLU A 433 34.69 -5.68 -17.67
C GLU A 433 34.72 -4.22 -17.16
N LEU A 434 34.13 -3.97 -15.98
CA LEU A 434 34.06 -2.65 -15.36
C LEU A 434 35.23 -2.32 -14.42
N ALA A 435 36.15 -3.27 -14.20
CA ALA A 435 37.19 -3.18 -13.18
C ALA A 435 36.66 -2.84 -11.76
N ASP A 436 35.44 -3.29 -11.42
CA ASP A 436 34.85 -3.11 -10.09
C ASP A 436 35.36 -4.20 -9.13
N GLN A 437 36.50 -3.91 -8.49
CA GLN A 437 37.15 -4.84 -7.57
C GLN A 437 36.27 -5.19 -6.36
N GLN A 438 35.53 -4.22 -5.82
CA GLN A 438 34.71 -4.45 -4.62
C GLN A 438 33.58 -5.44 -4.91
N ASN A 439 32.84 -5.25 -6.00
CA ASN A 439 31.79 -6.20 -6.37
C ASN A 439 32.37 -7.55 -6.81
N LEU A 440 33.50 -7.55 -7.54
CA LEU A 440 34.17 -8.76 -8.00
C LEU A 440 34.55 -9.68 -6.84
N ALA A 441 35.11 -9.15 -5.76
CA ALA A 441 35.45 -9.93 -4.57
C ALA A 441 34.21 -10.62 -3.97
N GLY A 442 33.14 -9.86 -3.73
CA GLY A 442 31.89 -10.43 -3.22
C GLY A 442 31.32 -11.49 -4.17
N ALA A 443 31.43 -11.28 -5.47
CA ALA A 443 30.90 -12.18 -6.47
C ALA A 443 31.67 -13.51 -6.57
N LEU A 444 33.01 -13.44 -6.53
CA LEU A 444 33.87 -14.62 -6.49
C LEU A 444 33.65 -15.46 -5.23
N SER A 445 33.48 -14.80 -4.08
CA SER A 445 33.12 -15.47 -2.81
C SER A 445 31.82 -16.26 -2.94
N GLY A 446 30.75 -15.63 -3.46
CA GLY A 446 29.48 -16.30 -3.71
C GLY A 446 29.62 -17.52 -4.62
N LEU A 447 30.37 -17.39 -5.71
CA LEU A 447 30.56 -18.46 -6.70
C LEU A 447 31.33 -19.64 -6.09
N ALA A 448 32.36 -19.36 -5.30
CA ALA A 448 33.13 -20.38 -4.60
C ALA A 448 32.27 -21.17 -3.60
N TRP A 449 31.41 -20.50 -2.82
CA TRP A 449 30.49 -21.18 -1.89
C TRP A 449 29.47 -22.07 -2.61
N ILE A 450 28.98 -21.64 -3.77
CA ILE A 450 28.10 -22.45 -4.62
C ILE A 450 28.83 -23.72 -5.09
N LEU A 451 30.05 -23.59 -5.63
CA LEU A 451 30.85 -24.73 -6.10
C LEU A 451 31.23 -25.67 -4.95
N TYR A 452 31.55 -25.13 -3.77
CA TYR A 452 31.81 -25.92 -2.58
C TYR A 452 30.60 -26.76 -2.18
N ARG A 453 29.38 -26.18 -2.17
CA ARG A 453 28.13 -26.93 -1.91
C ARG A 453 27.79 -27.96 -2.97
N GLN A 454 28.30 -27.81 -4.19
CA GLN A 454 28.22 -28.80 -5.26
C GLN A 454 29.33 -29.87 -5.17
N ASN A 455 30.06 -29.95 -4.06
CA ASN A 455 31.20 -30.84 -3.84
C ASN A 455 32.37 -30.64 -4.84
N ASN A 456 32.49 -29.44 -5.42
CA ASN A 456 33.59 -29.08 -6.31
C ASN A 456 34.57 -28.12 -5.62
N ALA A 457 35.24 -28.61 -4.57
CA ALA A 457 36.22 -27.83 -3.81
C ALA A 457 37.45 -27.43 -4.66
N ALA A 458 37.82 -28.26 -5.64
CA ALA A 458 38.96 -28.01 -6.52
C ALA A 458 38.76 -26.74 -7.37
N SER A 459 37.55 -26.49 -7.86
CA SER A 459 37.23 -25.25 -8.58
C SER A 459 36.92 -24.07 -7.66
N ALA A 460 36.52 -24.31 -6.40
CA ALA A 460 36.24 -23.24 -5.44
C ALA A 460 37.50 -22.55 -4.90
N PHE A 461 38.56 -23.32 -4.61
CA PHE A 461 39.82 -22.82 -4.03
C PHE A 461 40.49 -21.67 -4.83
N PRO A 462 40.67 -21.76 -6.16
CA PRO A 462 41.27 -20.67 -6.93
C PRO A 462 40.42 -19.39 -6.90
N LEU A 463 39.09 -19.51 -6.89
CA LEU A 463 38.18 -18.36 -6.80
C LEU A 463 38.27 -17.65 -5.45
N LEU A 464 38.40 -18.41 -4.35
CA LEU A 464 38.64 -17.82 -3.02
C LEU A 464 39.99 -17.12 -2.94
N SER A 465 41.02 -17.68 -3.58
CA SER A 465 42.35 -17.07 -3.64
C SER A 465 42.33 -15.74 -4.40
N GLU A 466 41.68 -15.70 -5.56
CA GLU A 466 41.45 -14.48 -6.33
C GLU A 466 40.61 -13.47 -5.53
N CYS A 467 39.52 -13.93 -4.89
CA CYS A 467 38.66 -13.10 -4.04
C CYS A 467 39.46 -12.34 -2.97
N VAL A 468 40.36 -13.01 -2.26
CA VAL A 468 41.20 -12.37 -1.22
C VAL A 468 42.12 -11.31 -1.81
N LEU A 469 42.72 -11.57 -2.98
CA LEU A 469 43.59 -10.60 -3.65
C LEU A 469 42.81 -9.36 -4.09
N VAL A 470 41.65 -9.57 -4.71
CA VAL A 470 40.79 -8.48 -5.19
C VAL A 470 40.21 -7.68 -4.01
N ALA A 471 39.80 -8.34 -2.92
CA ALA A 471 39.30 -7.66 -1.72
C ALA A 471 40.36 -6.79 -1.05
N ARG A 472 41.63 -7.22 -1.03
CA ARG A 472 42.73 -6.39 -0.50
C ARG A 472 43.02 -5.19 -1.40
N ALA A 473 42.87 -5.37 -2.72
CA ALA A 473 43.10 -4.30 -3.69
C ALA A 473 41.97 -3.24 -3.69
N SER A 474 40.74 -3.63 -3.35
CA SER A 474 39.58 -2.72 -3.37
C SER A 474 39.64 -1.60 -2.32
N GLY A 475 40.46 -1.76 -1.27
CA GLY A 475 40.56 -0.79 -0.17
C GLY A 475 39.33 -0.73 0.74
N ASP A 476 38.38 -1.66 0.59
CA ASP A 476 37.20 -1.77 1.45
C ASP A 476 37.61 -2.20 2.87
N LYS A 477 37.33 -1.35 3.86
CA LYS A 477 37.71 -1.58 5.25
C LYS A 477 36.64 -2.34 6.06
N TRP A 478 35.52 -2.72 5.44
CA TRP A 478 34.37 -3.33 6.13
C TRP A 478 34.09 -2.64 7.47
N THR A 479 33.83 -1.33 7.41
CA THR A 479 33.42 -0.49 8.55
C THR A 479 31.92 -0.39 8.65
#